data_AF-A0A1E4F9M3-F1
#
_entry.id   AF-A0A1E4F9M3-F1
#
_cell.length_a   1.000
_cell.length_b   1.000
_cell.length_c   1.000
_cell.angle_alpha   90.00
_cell.angle_beta   90.00
_cell.angle_gamma   90.00
#
_symmetry.space_group_name_H-M   'P 1'
#
loop_
_entity.id
_entity.type
_entity.pdbx_description
1 polymer ?
#
loop_
_entity_poly.entity_id
_entity_poly.type
_entity_poly.pdbx_seq_one_letter_code
_entity_poly.pdbx_strand_id
1 'polypeptide(L)'
;MEPRADGASDWQLIAHFARLAVRQDQYVLDIALVDWDGHRPYRRWTAFQGWSGPPSLAQRLEAAARALEDEGLFRLCYWCGQRNNRGHMSGISLEEADTSIPICQSCAERFFGVVY
;
A
#
# COMPACT_ATOMS: atom_id res chain seq x y z
N MET A 1 14.53 21.68 -4.69
CA MET A 1 15.07 20.31 -4.54
C MET A 1 14.02 19.40 -5.14
N GLU A 2 14.20 18.99 -6.41
CA GLU A 2 13.18 18.20 -7.11
C GLU A 2 13.21 16.75 -6.59
N PRO A 3 12.07 16.15 -6.22
CA PRO A 3 12.06 14.77 -5.78
C PRO A 3 12.36 13.85 -6.97
N ARG A 4 13.42 13.05 -6.85
CA ARG A 4 13.73 11.93 -7.76
C ARG A 4 12.57 10.93 -7.73
N ALA A 5 11.91 10.78 -8.86
CA ALA A 5 10.90 9.75 -9.13
C ALA A 5 11.57 8.37 -9.35
N ASP A 6 12.18 7.81 -8.31
CA ASP A 6 12.55 6.38 -8.27
C ASP A 6 11.55 5.61 -7.38
N GLY A 7 10.27 6.00 -7.43
CA GLY A 7 9.16 5.28 -6.83
C GLY A 7 8.43 4.46 -7.88
N ALA A 8 8.05 3.22 -7.56
CA ALA A 8 7.13 2.47 -8.40
C ALA A 8 5.87 3.31 -8.61
N SER A 9 5.47 3.51 -9.87
CA SER A 9 4.20 4.21 -10.16
C SER A 9 3.05 3.51 -9.44
N ASP A 10 1.99 4.24 -9.12
CA ASP A 10 0.80 3.67 -8.47
C ASP A 10 0.27 2.41 -9.16
N TRP A 11 0.40 2.35 -10.50
CA TRP A 11 0.04 1.18 -11.28
C TRP A 11 0.97 -0.02 -11.06
N GLN A 12 2.27 0.20 -10.96
CA GLN A 12 3.21 -0.86 -10.59
C GLN A 12 2.97 -1.33 -9.15
N LEU A 13 2.73 -0.39 -8.23
CA LEU A 13 2.42 -0.69 -6.84
C LEU A 13 1.18 -1.58 -6.72
N ILE A 14 0.05 -1.16 -7.31
CA ILE A 14 -1.18 -1.95 -7.22
C ILE A 14 -1.06 -3.28 -7.96
N ALA A 15 -0.33 -3.36 -9.07
CA ALA A 15 -0.07 -4.62 -9.75
C ALA A 15 0.72 -5.62 -8.88
N HIS A 16 1.58 -5.14 -7.97
CA HIS A 16 2.32 -6.00 -7.03
C HIS A 16 1.47 -6.51 -5.87
N PHE A 17 0.42 -5.77 -5.48
CA PHE A 17 -0.40 -6.05 -4.29
C PHE A 17 -1.84 -6.45 -4.59
N ALA A 18 -2.29 -6.38 -5.84
CA ALA A 18 -3.62 -6.79 -6.24
C ALA A 18 -3.58 -8.14 -6.97
N ARG A 19 -4.60 -8.96 -6.75
CA ARG A 19 -4.86 -10.14 -7.57
C ARG A 19 -6.35 -10.37 -7.72
N LEU A 20 -6.75 -10.93 -8.86
CA LEU A 20 -8.09 -11.45 -9.04
C LEU A 20 -8.10 -12.93 -8.62
N ALA A 21 -8.93 -13.28 -7.66
CA ALA A 21 -9.18 -14.64 -7.22
C ALA A 21 -10.62 -15.05 -7.53
N VAL A 22 -10.88 -16.35 -7.59
CA VAL A 22 -12.24 -16.91 -7.66
C VAL A 22 -12.51 -17.68 -6.38
N ARG A 23 -13.58 -17.36 -5.67
CA ARG A 23 -13.99 -17.99 -4.41
C ARG A 23 -15.49 -18.24 -4.44
N GLN A 24 -15.93 -19.48 -4.24
CA GLN A 24 -17.36 -19.83 -4.18
C GLN A 24 -18.17 -19.20 -5.33
N ASP A 25 -17.71 -19.37 -6.57
CA ASP A 25 -18.30 -18.81 -7.80
C ASP A 25 -18.38 -17.27 -7.88
N GLN A 26 -17.67 -16.55 -7.00
CA GLN A 26 -17.50 -15.11 -7.07
C GLN A 26 -16.08 -14.74 -7.48
N TYR A 27 -15.97 -13.72 -8.34
CA TYR A 27 -14.68 -13.08 -8.64
C TYR A 27 -14.39 -12.07 -7.55
N VAL A 28 -13.20 -12.10 -6.97
CA VAL A 28 -12.79 -11.21 -5.88
C VAL A 28 -11.46 -10.56 -6.21
N LEU A 29 -11.40 -9.23 -6.17
CA LEU A 29 -10.15 -8.49 -6.13
C LEU A 29 -9.64 -8.55 -4.69
N ASP A 30 -8.57 -9.32 -4.49
CA ASP A 30 -7.83 -9.33 -3.24
C ASP A 30 -6.74 -8.26 -3.29
N ILE A 31 -6.57 -7.54 -2.18
CA ILE A 31 -5.43 -6.65 -1.96
C ILE A 31 -4.58 -7.21 -0.83
N ALA A 32 -3.26 -7.28 -1.05
CA ALA A 32 -2.30 -7.68 -0.04
C ALA A 32 -1.89 -6.46 0.80
N LEU A 33 -2.04 -6.57 2.12
CA LEU A 33 -1.32 -5.74 3.07
C LEU A 33 -0.02 -6.44 3.45
N VAL A 34 1.07 -5.70 3.60
CA VAL A 34 2.30 -6.24 4.17
C VAL A 34 2.16 -6.22 5.69
N ASP A 35 2.33 -7.37 6.32
CA ASP A 35 2.50 -7.50 7.76
C ASP A 35 3.92 -8.01 8.05
N TRP A 36 4.39 -7.81 9.26
CA TRP A 36 5.75 -8.15 9.68
C TRP A 36 5.73 -9.13 10.85
N ASP A 37 6.45 -10.24 10.71
CA ASP A 37 6.78 -11.16 11.80
C ASP A 37 8.28 -10.99 12.13
N GLY A 38 8.57 -10.12 13.10
CA GLY A 38 9.90 -9.57 13.30
C GLY A 38 10.41 -8.86 12.03
N HIS A 39 11.59 -9.24 11.56
CA HIS A 39 12.21 -8.67 10.34
C HIS A 39 11.70 -9.28 9.02
N ARG A 40 10.72 -10.20 9.07
CA ARG A 40 10.25 -10.93 7.88
C ARG A 40 8.90 -10.39 7.41
N PRO A 41 8.83 -9.71 6.25
CA PRO A 41 7.57 -9.27 5.69
C PRO A 41 6.83 -10.44 5.05
N TYR A 42 5.51 -10.49 5.25
CA TYR A 42 4.62 -11.40 4.53
C TYR A 42 3.37 -10.67 4.05
N ARG A 43 2.71 -11.24 3.03
CA ARG A 43 1.51 -10.65 2.43
C ARG A 43 0.27 -11.27 3.06
N ARG A 44 -0.52 -10.47 3.77
CA ARG A 44 -1.87 -10.83 4.18
C ARG A 44 -2.87 -10.34 3.14
N TRP A 45 -3.52 -11.29 2.47
CA TRP A 45 -4.52 -10.99 1.43
C TRP A 45 -5.89 -10.75 2.06
N THR A 46 -6.49 -9.60 1.77
CA THR A 46 -7.88 -9.30 2.14
C THR A 46 -8.74 -9.17 0.89
N ALA A 47 -9.98 -9.64 0.97
CA ALA A 47 -10.97 -9.38 -0.06
C ALA A 47 -11.32 -7.90 -0.03
N PHE A 48 -11.19 -7.22 -1.17
CA PHE A 48 -11.51 -5.80 -1.30
C PHE A 48 -12.83 -5.60 -2.05
N GLN A 49 -13.01 -6.29 -3.18
CA GLN A 49 -14.23 -6.18 -3.97
C GLN A 49 -14.62 -7.49 -4.63
N GLY A 50 -15.90 -7.86 -4.54
CA GLY A 50 -16.49 -9.03 -5.19
C GLY A 50 -17.37 -8.68 -6.39
N TRP A 51 -17.47 -9.63 -7.32
CA TRP A 51 -18.39 -9.62 -8.46
C TRP A 51 -19.02 -11.00 -8.62
N SER A 52 -20.33 -11.02 -8.93
CA SER A 52 -21.08 -12.25 -9.21
C SER A 52 -20.72 -12.91 -10.55
N GLY A 53 -20.00 -12.20 -11.41
CA GLY A 53 -19.50 -12.70 -12.69
C GLY A 53 -18.15 -12.08 -13.05
N PRO A 54 -17.54 -12.48 -14.18
CA PRO A 54 -16.23 -11.98 -14.57
C PRO A 54 -16.23 -10.45 -14.75
N PRO A 55 -15.40 -9.68 -14.01
CA PRO A 55 -15.37 -8.23 -14.15
C PRO A 55 -14.64 -7.83 -15.42
N SER A 56 -15.11 -6.77 -16.07
CA SER A 56 -14.45 -6.11 -17.20
C SER A 56 -13.13 -5.45 -16.76
N LEU A 57 -12.28 -5.10 -17.73
CA LEU A 57 -11.03 -4.39 -17.44
C LEU A 57 -11.28 -3.05 -16.73
N ALA A 58 -12.27 -2.28 -17.17
CA ALA A 58 -12.64 -1.00 -16.55
C ALA A 58 -13.04 -1.18 -15.08
N GLN A 59 -13.86 -2.19 -14.77
CA GLN A 59 -14.25 -2.49 -13.38
C GLN A 59 -13.06 -2.86 -12.50
N ARG A 60 -12.08 -3.61 -13.04
CA ARG A 60 -10.85 -3.96 -12.30
C ARG A 60 -9.98 -2.73 -12.04
N LEU A 61 -9.83 -1.86 -13.03
CA LEU A 61 -9.04 -0.64 -12.91
C LEU A 61 -9.66 0.36 -11.94
N GLU A 62 -10.98 0.53 -11.97
CA GLU A 62 -11.70 1.37 -11.01
C GLU A 62 -11.55 0.84 -9.58
N ALA A 63 -11.73 -0.47 -9.37
CA ALA A 63 -11.56 -1.07 -8.06
C ALA A 63 -10.10 -0.97 -7.57
N ALA A 64 -9.12 -1.13 -8.46
CA ALA A 64 -7.70 -0.93 -8.15
C ALA A 64 -7.38 0.52 -7.76
N ALA A 65 -7.96 1.50 -8.46
CA ALA A 65 -7.81 2.91 -8.13
C ALA A 65 -8.41 3.23 -6.74
N ARG A 66 -9.61 2.71 -6.45
CA ARG A 66 -10.21 2.85 -5.10
C ARG A 66 -9.37 2.21 -4.02
N ALA A 67 -8.76 1.05 -4.28
CA ALA A 67 -7.88 0.41 -3.32
C ALA A 67 -6.66 1.29 -3.01
N LEU A 68 -6.07 1.96 -4.00
CA LEU A 68 -4.95 2.89 -3.80
C LEU A 68 -5.30 4.12 -2.96
N GLU A 69 -6.58 4.53 -2.95
CA GLU A 69 -7.08 5.64 -2.15
C GLU A 69 -7.41 5.24 -0.70
N ASP A 70 -7.54 3.93 -0.42
CA ASP A 70 -7.83 3.42 0.92
C ASP A 70 -6.59 3.53 1.82
N GLU A 71 -6.61 4.47 2.77
CA GLU A 71 -5.54 4.69 3.75
C GLU A 71 -5.28 3.48 4.68
N GLY A 72 -6.23 2.55 4.75
CA GLY A 72 -6.06 1.27 5.43
C GLY A 72 -5.14 0.30 4.69
N LEU A 73 -4.98 0.47 3.37
CA LEU A 73 -4.21 -0.39 2.48
C LEU A 73 -2.94 0.29 1.97
N PHE A 74 -3.02 1.56 1.58
CA PHE A 74 -1.92 2.33 1.04
C PHE A 74 -1.89 3.75 1.60
N ARG A 75 -0.71 4.33 1.80
CA ARG A 75 -0.56 5.69 2.31
C ARG A 75 0.54 6.44 1.58
N LEU A 76 0.42 7.76 1.56
CA LEU A 76 1.48 8.64 1.08
C LEU A 76 2.54 8.81 2.18
N CYS A 77 3.80 8.73 1.77
CA CYS A 77 4.93 9.14 2.60
C CYS A 77 4.96 10.66 2.68
N TYR A 78 4.94 11.21 3.89
CA TYR A 78 5.05 12.64 4.13
C TYR A 78 6.33 13.24 3.51
N TRP A 79 7.43 12.49 3.53
CA TRP A 79 8.74 12.99 3.10
C TRP A 79 8.96 12.96 1.58
N CYS A 80 8.66 11.83 0.92
CA CYS A 80 8.92 11.66 -0.51
C CYS A 80 7.68 11.75 -1.40
N GLY A 81 6.48 11.88 -0.81
CA GLY A 81 5.21 11.95 -1.52
C GLY A 81 4.80 10.65 -2.21
N GLN A 82 5.56 9.56 -2.07
CA GLN A 82 5.25 8.30 -2.74
C GLN A 82 4.19 7.51 -1.99
N ARG A 83 3.25 6.92 -2.72
CA ARG A 83 2.30 5.96 -2.19
C ARG A 83 2.99 4.63 -1.93
N ASN A 84 2.71 4.04 -0.78
CA ASN A 84 3.30 2.79 -0.36
C ASN A 84 2.24 1.90 0.26
N ASN A 85 2.46 0.58 0.20
CA ASN A 85 1.69 -0.34 1.03
C ASN A 85 1.79 0.12 2.49
N ARG A 86 0.66 0.20 3.20
CA ARG A 86 0.64 0.68 4.58
C ARG A 86 1.58 -0.14 5.48
N GLY A 87 1.78 -1.42 5.19
CA GLY A 87 2.75 -2.26 5.90
C GLY A 87 4.21 -1.80 5.80
N HIS A 88 4.57 -1.10 4.74
CA HIS A 88 5.89 -0.49 4.57
C HIS A 88 5.99 0.92 5.15
N MET A 89 4.97 1.36 5.88
CA MET A 89 4.94 2.67 6.51
C MET A 89 5.35 2.57 7.97
N SER A 90 6.08 3.56 8.42
CA SER A 90 6.45 3.81 9.80
C SER A 90 5.77 5.08 10.28
N GLY A 91 5.47 5.12 11.56
CA GLY A 91 5.08 6.34 12.25
C GLY A 91 6.30 6.97 12.88
N ILE A 92 6.61 8.22 12.54
CA ILE A 92 7.60 9.00 13.27
C ILE A 92 6.90 10.08 14.09
N SER A 93 7.20 10.12 15.37
CA SER A 93 6.80 11.24 16.23
C SER A 93 7.90 12.28 16.18
N LEU A 94 7.56 13.50 15.77
CA LEU A 94 8.43 14.66 15.93
C LEU A 94 8.06 15.34 17.24
N GLU A 95 9.03 15.90 17.96
CA GLU A 95 8.79 16.57 19.26
C GLU A 95 7.73 17.69 19.16
N GLU A 96 7.57 18.27 17.98
CA GLU A 96 6.63 19.35 17.68
C GLU A 96 5.26 18.85 17.18
N ALA A 97 5.06 17.54 17.04
CA ALA A 97 3.83 16.95 16.47
C ALA A 97 3.09 16.09 17.49
N ASP A 98 1.86 16.49 17.82
CA ASP A 98 0.92 15.70 18.64
C ASP A 98 0.48 14.38 17.98
N THR A 99 0.90 14.14 16.73
CA THR A 99 0.52 12.97 15.95
C THR A 99 1.71 12.36 15.23
N SER A 100 1.70 11.03 15.11
CA SER A 100 2.69 10.30 14.34
C SER A 100 2.53 10.59 12.84
N ILE A 101 3.59 11.09 12.21
CA ILE A 101 3.63 11.39 10.78
C ILE A 101 3.94 10.09 10.00
N PRO A 102 3.14 9.75 8.97
CA PRO A 102 3.38 8.56 8.16
C PRO A 102 4.57 8.78 7.21
N ILE A 103 5.59 7.94 7.33
CA ILE A 103 6.77 7.94 6.48
C ILE A 103 7.06 6.53 5.98
N CYS A 104 7.50 6.35 4.74
CA CYS A 104 7.87 5.00 4.27
C CYS A 104 9.17 4.54 4.94
N GLN A 105 9.35 3.22 5.08
CA GLN A 105 10.53 2.64 5.72
C GLN A 105 11.85 3.13 5.12
N SER A 106 11.95 3.27 3.80
CA SER A 106 13.17 3.78 3.15
C SER A 106 13.50 5.23 3.56
N CYS A 107 12.50 6.08 3.76
CA CYS A 107 12.72 7.43 4.26
C CYS A 107 12.97 7.44 5.78
N ALA A 108 12.29 6.56 6.54
CA ALA A 108 12.52 6.40 7.97
C ALA A 108 13.98 6.00 8.28
N GLU A 109 14.49 5.00 7.56
CA GLU A 109 15.88 4.55 7.67
C GLU A 109 16.86 5.66 7.30
N ARG A 110 16.64 6.29 6.13
CA ARG A 110 17.57 7.27 5.58
C ARG A 110 17.68 8.56 6.39
N PHE A 111 16.57 9.08 6.89
CA PHE A 111 16.51 10.42 7.50
C PHE A 111 16.39 10.39 9.02
N PHE A 112 15.92 9.29 9.59
CA PHE A 112 15.64 9.17 11.03
C PHE A 112 16.37 7.99 11.68
N GLY A 113 17.14 7.21 10.92
CA GLY A 113 17.90 6.07 11.45
C GLY A 113 17.02 4.92 11.97
N VAL A 114 15.75 4.88 11.58
CA VAL A 114 14.81 3.85 12.02
C VAL A 114 15.02 2.57 11.20
N VAL A 115 15.42 1.49 11.87
CA VAL A 115 15.64 0.16 11.27
C VAL A 115 14.80 -0.85 12.07
N TYR A 116 13.99 -1.65 11.37
CA TYR A 116 13.06 -2.61 11.99
C TYR A 116 13.50 -4.05 11.84
#